data_AF-A0A7K2J7Q8-F1
#
_entry.id   AF-A0A7K2J7Q8-F1
#
_cell.length_a   1.000
_cell.length_b   1.000
_cell.length_c   1.000
_cell.angle_alpha   90.00
_cell.angle_beta   90.00
_cell.angle_gamma   90.00
#
_symmetry.space_group_name_H-M   'P 1'
#
loop_
_entity.id
_entity.type
_entity.pdbx_description
1 polymer ?
#
loop_
_entity_poly.entity_id
_entity_poly.type
_entity_poly.pdbx_seq_one_letter_code
_entity_poly.pdbx_strand_id
1 'polypeptide(L)'
;MPTSTRPAGKGAADRDEAGDHALGRSRGGLSTKVHLACDGLGRPLGFVLSGGNANDCTRFEQVMGAISVPRTGPGRPRTRPGHAVADKGYSSRKIRLYLRRRGIPHTIPERADQILNRLNRGTRGGRPSGFDRRVYRHRNVVERCFNRLKQWRGLATRYDKTRESYQATVTIASILL
;
A
#
# COMPACT_ATOMS: atom_id res chain seq x y z
N MET A 1 -47.54 41.54 14.66
CA MET A 1 -47.12 40.17 14.99
C MET A 1 -48.10 39.20 14.33
N PRO A 2 -47.67 38.48 13.29
CA PRO A 2 -47.80 37.03 13.34
C PRO A 2 -46.47 36.34 13.00
N THR A 3 -46.05 35.43 13.87
CA THR A 3 -44.86 34.59 13.73
C THR A 3 -45.14 33.43 12.77
N SER A 4 -44.58 33.49 11.57
CA SER A 4 -44.49 32.35 10.66
C SER A 4 -43.13 31.69 10.85
N THR A 5 -43.08 30.63 11.66
CA THR A 5 -41.93 29.73 11.73
C THR A 5 -41.89 28.85 10.48
N ARG A 6 -41.01 29.20 9.53
CA ARG A 6 -40.63 28.29 8.44
C ARG A 6 -39.83 27.12 9.03
N PRO A 7 -40.09 25.86 8.63
CA PRO A 7 -39.23 24.76 9.03
C PRO A 7 -37.84 24.96 8.43
N ALA A 8 -36.81 24.73 9.25
CA ALA A 8 -35.42 24.75 8.83
C ALA A 8 -35.24 23.77 7.66
N GLY A 9 -34.97 24.31 6.47
CA GLY A 9 -34.59 23.50 5.32
C GLY A 9 -33.35 22.68 5.68
N LYS A 10 -33.42 21.36 5.46
CA LYS A 10 -32.25 20.49 5.44
C LYS A 10 -31.22 21.16 4.53
N GLY A 11 -30.13 21.64 5.14
CA GLY A 11 -28.99 22.17 4.40
C GLY A 11 -28.60 21.17 3.32
N ALA A 12 -28.52 21.66 2.10
CA ALA A 12 -28.07 20.89 0.96
C ALA A 12 -26.76 20.21 1.34
N ALA A 13 -26.74 18.88 1.29
CA ALA A 13 -25.51 18.12 1.42
C ALA A 13 -24.54 18.65 0.38
N ASP A 14 -23.44 19.20 0.87
CA ASP A 14 -22.33 19.68 0.06
C ASP A 14 -21.83 18.50 -0.78
N ARG A 15 -22.17 18.52 -2.06
CA ARG A 15 -21.81 17.48 -3.03
C ARG A 15 -20.41 17.78 -3.53
N ASP A 16 -19.42 17.73 -2.64
CA ASP A 16 -17.99 17.78 -2.99
C ASP A 16 -17.09 17.11 -1.93
N GLU A 17 -17.64 16.35 -0.99
CA GLU A 17 -16.82 15.55 -0.08
C GLU A 17 -16.39 14.25 -0.78
N ALA A 18 -15.14 14.17 -1.22
CA ALA A 18 -14.55 12.98 -1.82
C ALA A 18 -14.78 11.76 -0.89
N GLY A 19 -15.66 10.84 -1.31
CA GLY A 19 -16.29 9.83 -0.46
C GLY A 19 -15.39 8.75 0.18
N ASP A 20 -14.06 8.90 0.17
CA ASP A 20 -13.14 8.05 0.91
C ASP A 20 -11.92 8.84 1.40
N HIS A 21 -12.02 9.39 2.61
CA HIS A 21 -10.93 10.06 3.35
C HIS A 21 -9.75 9.13 3.72
N ALA A 22 -9.75 7.90 3.20
CA ALA A 22 -8.83 6.82 3.55
C ALA A 22 -8.86 6.49 5.05
N LEU A 23 -9.99 6.71 5.69
CA LEU A 23 -10.25 6.36 7.08
C LEU A 23 -11.03 5.04 7.13
N GLY A 24 -10.58 4.11 7.95
CA GLY A 24 -11.25 2.82 8.13
C GLY A 24 -11.25 2.41 9.59
N ARG A 25 -12.33 1.75 10.03
CA ARG A 25 -12.44 1.24 11.41
C ARG A 25 -11.51 0.06 11.61
N SER A 26 -10.62 0.16 12.60
CA SER A 26 -9.75 -0.92 13.07
C SER A 26 -10.02 -1.20 14.55
N ARG A 27 -9.41 -2.24 15.12
CA ARG A 27 -9.55 -2.56 16.55
C ARG A 27 -9.09 -1.43 17.48
N GLY A 28 -8.21 -0.55 17.01
CA GLY A 28 -7.71 0.62 17.74
C GLY A 28 -8.39 1.94 17.38
N GLY A 29 -9.54 1.92 16.69
CA GLY A 29 -10.23 3.13 16.22
C GLY A 29 -10.06 3.40 14.73
N LEU A 30 -10.38 4.62 14.30
CA LEU A 30 -10.24 5.05 12.90
C LEU A 30 -8.76 5.20 12.55
N SER A 31 -8.33 4.53 11.48
CA SER A 31 -6.95 4.60 11.01
C SER A 31 -6.85 4.61 9.48
N THR A 32 -5.69 5.03 8.98
CA THR A 32 -5.29 4.98 7.57
C THR A 32 -4.09 4.04 7.43
N LYS A 33 -4.07 3.26 6.35
CA LYS A 33 -2.91 2.47 5.94
C LYS A 33 -2.16 3.20 4.82
N VAL A 34 -0.85 3.26 4.97
CA VAL A 34 0.08 3.65 3.90
C VAL A 34 0.65 2.37 3.31
N HIS A 35 0.28 2.06 2.08
CA HIS A 35 0.87 0.94 1.31
C HIS A 35 1.99 1.52 0.46
N LEU A 36 3.23 1.09 0.65
CA LEU A 36 4.40 1.77 0.09
C LEU A 36 5.40 0.77 -0.51
N ALA A 37 6.01 1.16 -1.63
CA ALA A 37 7.20 0.52 -2.18
C ALA A 37 8.41 1.43 -1.96
N CYS A 38 9.56 0.84 -1.62
CA CYS A 38 10.83 1.54 -1.52
C CYS A 38 11.91 0.85 -2.35
N ASP A 39 12.98 1.58 -2.67
CA ASP A 39 14.17 1.01 -3.29
C ASP A 39 15.05 0.26 -2.28
N GLY A 40 16.21 -0.24 -2.74
CA GLY A 40 17.18 -0.96 -1.88
C GLY A 40 17.88 -0.09 -0.84
N LEU A 41 17.78 1.23 -0.94
CA LEU A 41 18.32 2.20 0.01
C LEU A 41 17.27 2.68 1.02
N GLY A 42 16.00 2.28 0.84
CA GLY A 42 14.90 2.67 1.71
C GLY A 42 14.28 4.02 1.35
N ARG A 43 14.43 4.45 0.08
CA ARG A 43 13.74 5.63 -0.46
C ARG A 43 12.37 5.23 -1.00
N PRO A 44 11.27 5.90 -0.61
CA PRO A 44 9.96 5.64 -1.19
C PRO A 44 9.95 5.84 -2.71
N LEU A 45 9.36 4.89 -3.43
CA LEU A 45 9.18 4.93 -4.89
C LEU A 45 7.74 5.19 -5.32
N GLY A 46 6.79 4.96 -4.41
CA GLY A 46 5.36 5.12 -4.66
C GLY A 46 4.56 4.58 -3.49
N PHE A 47 3.39 5.16 -3.24
CA PHE A 47 2.50 4.75 -2.16
C PHE A 47 1.03 4.96 -2.51
N VAL A 48 0.17 4.27 -1.77
CA VAL A 48 -1.30 4.37 -1.87
C VAL A 48 -1.87 4.41 -0.46
N LEU A 49 -2.89 5.24 -0.26
CA LEU A 49 -3.63 5.33 1.00
C LEU A 49 -4.92 4.53 0.94
N SER A 50 -5.31 3.93 2.06
CA SER A 50 -6.62 3.31 2.25
C SER A 50 -7.07 3.38 3.70
N GLY A 51 -8.36 3.15 3.95
CA GLY A 51 -8.85 2.88 5.30
C GLY A 51 -8.11 1.74 6.01
N GLY A 52 -8.01 1.82 7.34
CA GLY A 52 -7.30 0.87 8.19
C GLY A 52 -7.79 -0.57 8.13
N ASN A 53 -9.06 -0.78 7.76
CA ASN A 53 -9.67 -2.09 7.56
C ASN A 53 -9.30 -2.74 6.22
N ALA A 54 -8.69 -2.01 5.28
CA ALA A 54 -8.38 -2.54 3.96
C ALA A 54 -7.32 -3.65 4.06
N ASN A 55 -7.49 -4.71 3.26
CA ASN A 55 -6.52 -5.79 3.15
C ASN A 55 -5.36 -5.34 2.25
N ASP A 56 -4.13 -5.48 2.72
CA ASP A 56 -2.92 -5.02 2.02
C ASP A 56 -2.76 -5.70 0.64
N CYS A 57 -3.23 -6.94 0.50
CA CYS A 57 -3.20 -7.66 -0.78
C CYS A 57 -3.94 -6.93 -1.91
N THR A 58 -5.00 -6.18 -1.60
CA THR A 58 -5.82 -5.52 -2.62
C THR A 58 -5.16 -4.26 -3.16
N ARG A 59 -4.17 -3.71 -2.45
CA ARG A 59 -3.46 -2.48 -2.83
C ARG A 59 -2.13 -2.73 -3.53
N PHE A 60 -1.65 -3.97 -3.55
CA PHE A 60 -0.37 -4.35 -4.15
C PHE A 60 -0.21 -3.83 -5.60
N GLU A 61 -1.18 -4.11 -6.48
CA GLU A 61 -1.08 -3.70 -7.89
C GLU A 61 -1.09 -2.17 -8.05
N GLN A 62 -1.80 -1.46 -7.17
CA GLN A 62 -1.86 0.00 -7.16
C GLN A 62 -0.52 0.61 -6.73
N VAL A 63 0.10 0.07 -5.67
CA VAL A 63 1.45 0.47 -5.26
C VAL A 63 2.47 0.21 -6.37
N MET A 64 2.42 -0.96 -6.99
CA MET A 64 3.32 -1.30 -8.10
C MET A 64 3.10 -0.43 -9.36
N GLY A 65 1.87 0.09 -9.54
CA GLY A 65 1.53 1.04 -10.59
C GLY A 65 2.00 2.47 -10.30
N ALA A 66 2.12 2.84 -9.03
CA ALA A 66 2.63 4.14 -8.61
C ALA A 66 4.15 4.30 -8.78
N ILE A 67 4.89 3.20 -9.01
CA ILE A 67 6.34 3.25 -9.22
C ILE A 67 6.64 3.90 -10.57
N SER A 68 7.27 5.07 -10.53
CA SER A 68 7.76 5.78 -11.71
C SER A 68 9.06 6.50 -11.36
N VAL A 69 10.19 5.95 -11.82
CA VAL A 69 11.52 6.55 -11.59
C VAL A 69 11.98 7.25 -12.86
N PRO A 70 12.15 8.59 -12.85
CA PRO A 70 12.70 9.33 -13.98
C PRO A 70 14.07 8.81 -14.38
N ARG A 71 14.40 8.94 -15.67
CA ARG A 71 15.74 8.62 -16.18
C ARG A 71 16.56 9.90 -16.33
N THR A 72 17.85 9.80 -16.07
CA THR A 72 18.82 10.84 -16.45
C THR A 72 19.06 10.72 -17.96
N GLY A 73 18.16 11.29 -18.76
CA GLY A 73 18.20 11.22 -20.24
C GLY A 73 16.85 10.93 -20.88
N PRO A 74 16.78 10.88 -22.23
CA PRO A 74 15.54 10.66 -22.95
C PRO A 74 14.94 9.27 -22.70
N GLY A 75 13.62 9.18 -22.82
CA GLY A 75 12.85 7.93 -22.76
C GLY A 75 11.87 7.86 -21.58
N ARG A 76 11.11 6.76 -21.55
CA ARG A 76 10.04 6.55 -20.56
C ARG A 76 10.63 6.29 -19.15
N PRO A 77 10.00 6.82 -18.08
CA PRO A 77 10.35 6.46 -16.70
C PRO A 77 10.40 4.95 -16.46
N ARG A 78 11.29 4.51 -15.56
CA ARG A 78 11.36 3.11 -15.15
C ARG A 78 10.22 2.79 -14.20
N THR A 79 9.28 1.94 -14.65
CA THR A 79 8.11 1.50 -13.87
C THR A 79 8.19 0.04 -13.43
N ARG A 80 9.19 -0.72 -13.89
CA ARG A 80 9.39 -2.14 -13.56
C ARG A 80 10.55 -2.29 -12.57
N PRO A 81 10.30 -2.76 -11.33
CA PRO A 81 11.37 -3.13 -10.40
C PRO A 81 12.19 -4.31 -10.93
N GLY A 82 13.48 -4.34 -10.57
CA GLY A 82 14.37 -5.46 -10.91
C GLY A 82 14.05 -6.74 -10.13
N HIS A 83 13.61 -6.59 -8.88
CA HIS A 83 13.14 -7.69 -8.04
C HIS A 83 12.18 -7.14 -6.97
N ALA A 84 11.09 -7.84 -6.67
CA ALA A 84 10.12 -7.47 -5.64
C ALA A 84 10.29 -8.36 -4.39
N VAL A 85 10.48 -7.75 -3.22
CA VAL A 85 10.44 -8.44 -1.92
C VAL A 85 9.20 -7.95 -1.19
N ALA A 86 8.36 -8.87 -0.71
CA ALA A 86 7.18 -8.52 0.05
C ALA A 86 6.89 -9.56 1.13
N ASP A 87 6.15 -9.15 2.15
CA ASP A 87 5.77 -10.04 3.25
C ASP A 87 4.86 -11.18 2.81
N LYS A 88 4.83 -12.21 3.64
CA LYS A 88 3.93 -13.39 3.54
C LYS A 88 2.45 -13.02 3.36
N GLY A 89 2.06 -11.83 3.81
CA GLY A 89 0.76 -11.21 3.56
C GLY A 89 0.40 -11.22 2.07
N TYR A 90 1.36 -10.88 1.19
CA TYR A 90 1.22 -10.71 -0.26
C TYR A 90 1.38 -12.00 -1.09
N SER A 91 1.33 -13.17 -0.45
CA SER A 91 1.58 -14.48 -1.09
C SER A 91 0.48 -14.97 -2.05
N SER A 92 -0.59 -14.19 -2.25
CA SER A 92 -1.75 -14.61 -3.04
C SER A 92 -1.39 -15.00 -4.48
N ARG A 93 -2.13 -15.96 -5.05
CA ARG A 93 -1.97 -16.38 -6.46
C ARG A 93 -2.12 -15.20 -7.41
N LYS A 94 -3.05 -14.27 -7.14
CA LYS A 94 -3.27 -13.05 -7.94
C LYS A 94 -2.00 -12.20 -8.02
N ILE A 95 -1.37 -11.91 -6.88
CA ILE A 95 -0.14 -11.11 -6.82
C ILE A 95 1.01 -11.81 -7.57
N ARG A 96 1.21 -13.11 -7.35
CA ARG A 96 2.25 -13.86 -8.06
C ARG A 96 2.02 -13.90 -9.58
N LEU A 97 0.78 -14.03 -10.02
CA LEU A 97 0.43 -13.96 -11.45
C LEU A 97 0.65 -12.56 -12.02
N TYR A 98 0.30 -11.49 -11.29
CA TYR A 98 0.61 -10.12 -11.68
C TYR A 98 2.11 -9.92 -11.89
N LEU A 99 2.94 -10.32 -10.92
CA LEU A 99 4.40 -10.20 -10.99
C LEU A 99 4.99 -11.00 -12.14
N ARG A 100 4.53 -12.23 -12.36
CA ARG A 100 4.94 -13.06 -13.50
C ARG A 100 4.58 -12.43 -14.84
N ARG A 101 3.35 -11.92 -14.99
CA ARG A 101 2.91 -11.24 -16.23
C ARG A 101 3.74 -9.99 -16.53
N ARG A 102 4.19 -9.27 -15.50
CA ARG A 102 5.08 -8.10 -15.66
C ARG A 102 6.56 -8.47 -15.82
N GLY A 103 6.93 -9.75 -15.72
CA GLY A 103 8.33 -10.19 -15.74
C GLY A 103 9.13 -9.64 -14.56
N ILE A 104 8.52 -9.58 -13.37
CA ILE A 104 9.16 -9.10 -12.13
C ILE A 104 9.52 -10.33 -11.27
N PRO A 105 10.83 -10.65 -11.14
CA PRO A 105 11.31 -11.62 -10.16
C PRO A 105 10.85 -11.22 -8.76
N HIS A 106 10.47 -12.19 -7.94
CA HIS A 106 9.95 -11.89 -6.61
C HIS A 106 10.29 -12.94 -5.56
N THR A 107 10.51 -12.47 -4.33
CA THR A 107 10.69 -13.29 -3.14
C THR A 107 9.59 -12.93 -2.14
N ILE A 108 8.60 -13.81 -2.05
CA ILE A 108 7.45 -13.68 -1.15
C ILE A 108 7.28 -15.04 -0.46
N PRO A 109 7.36 -15.13 0.88
CA PRO A 109 7.12 -16.38 1.59
C PRO A 109 5.69 -16.90 1.35
N GLU A 110 5.51 -18.22 1.25
CA GLU A 110 4.18 -18.83 1.20
C GLU A 110 3.54 -18.88 2.59
N ARG A 111 2.20 -18.82 2.62
CA ARG A 111 1.47 -19.08 3.86
C ARG A 111 1.41 -20.57 4.20
N ALA A 112 1.34 -20.90 5.49
CA ALA A 112 1.39 -22.29 5.94
C ALA A 112 0.16 -23.08 5.45
N ASP A 113 -1.01 -22.45 5.49
CA ASP A 113 -2.25 -22.94 4.88
C ASP A 113 -2.11 -23.12 3.36
N GLN A 114 -1.43 -22.20 2.66
CA GLN A 114 -1.18 -22.33 1.22
C GLN A 114 -0.27 -23.52 0.91
N ILE A 115 0.77 -23.73 1.71
CA ILE A 115 1.66 -24.89 1.60
C ILE A 115 0.87 -26.17 1.83
N LEU A 116 0.08 -26.23 2.91
CA LEU A 116 -0.74 -27.40 3.24
C LEU A 116 -1.78 -27.69 2.15
N ASN A 117 -2.51 -26.68 1.68
CA ASN A 117 -3.48 -26.80 0.60
C ASN A 117 -2.85 -27.25 -0.72
N ARG A 118 -1.60 -26.85 -0.98
CA ARG A 118 -0.85 -27.33 -2.14
C ARG A 118 -0.51 -28.81 -1.99
N LEU A 119 0.02 -29.21 -0.83
CA LEU A 119 0.38 -30.60 -0.54
C LEU A 119 -0.85 -31.52 -0.60
N ASN A 120 -1.98 -31.09 -0.03
CA ASN A 120 -3.25 -31.83 -0.06
C ASN A 120 -3.81 -32.05 -1.47
N ARG A 121 -3.43 -31.20 -2.44
CA ARG A 121 -3.81 -31.34 -3.85
C ARG A 121 -2.88 -32.25 -4.66
N GLY A 122 -1.80 -32.76 -4.05
CA GLY A 122 -0.81 -33.62 -4.70
C GLY A 122 -0.27 -33.01 -5.99
N THR A 123 -0.28 -33.78 -7.07
CA THR A 123 0.19 -33.36 -8.40
C THR A 123 -0.57 -32.15 -8.97
N ARG A 124 -1.83 -31.95 -8.59
CA ARG A 124 -2.65 -30.78 -9.00
C ARG A 124 -2.31 -29.51 -8.23
N GLY A 125 -1.53 -29.60 -7.15
CA GLY A 125 -1.11 -28.46 -6.34
C GLY A 125 -0.08 -27.56 -7.02
N GLY A 126 0.67 -28.10 -7.99
CA GLY A 126 1.73 -27.38 -8.69
C GLY A 126 3.03 -27.24 -7.87
N ARG A 127 4.04 -26.63 -8.49
CA ARG A 127 5.40 -26.53 -7.92
C ARG A 127 5.45 -25.53 -6.75
N PRO A 128 6.25 -25.79 -5.70
CA PRO A 128 6.54 -24.79 -4.68
C PRO A 128 7.09 -23.49 -5.23
N SER A 129 6.77 -22.38 -4.57
CA SER A 129 7.42 -21.12 -4.92
C SER A 129 8.87 -21.14 -4.48
N GLY A 130 9.78 -20.66 -5.36
CA GLY A 130 11.17 -20.44 -4.97
C GLY A 130 11.22 -19.35 -3.90
N PHE A 131 11.89 -19.63 -2.78
CA PHE A 131 12.10 -18.68 -1.70
C PHE A 131 13.60 -18.56 -1.42
N ASP A 132 14.16 -17.38 -1.68
CA ASP A 132 15.55 -17.07 -1.36
C ASP A 132 15.63 -16.30 -0.04
N ARG A 133 16.16 -16.95 1.00
CA ARG A 133 16.31 -16.36 2.33
C ARG A 133 17.28 -15.17 2.34
N ARG A 134 18.32 -15.17 1.51
CA ARG A 134 19.29 -14.06 1.43
C ARG A 134 18.64 -12.82 0.84
N VAL A 135 17.86 -12.99 -0.24
CA VAL A 135 17.10 -11.89 -0.85
C VAL A 135 16.01 -11.38 0.10
N TYR A 136 15.33 -12.28 0.82
CA TYR A 136 14.26 -11.90 1.76
C TYR A 136 14.75 -11.03 2.92
N ARG A 137 16.04 -11.11 3.32
CA ARG A 137 16.60 -10.20 4.34
C ARG A 137 16.48 -8.72 3.96
N HIS A 138 16.40 -8.40 2.67
CA HIS A 138 16.21 -7.03 2.21
C HIS A 138 14.83 -6.45 2.58
N ARG A 139 13.87 -7.25 3.09
CA ARG A 139 12.62 -6.69 3.63
C ARG A 139 12.85 -5.67 4.75
N ASN A 140 13.96 -5.79 5.49
CA ASN A 140 14.35 -4.84 6.53
C ASN A 140 14.52 -3.41 5.98
N VAL A 141 14.78 -3.25 4.68
CA VAL A 141 14.82 -1.93 4.02
C VAL A 141 13.44 -1.26 4.06
N VAL A 142 12.37 -2.02 3.84
CA VAL A 142 10.99 -1.51 3.93
C VAL A 142 10.65 -1.15 5.38
N GLU A 143 11.03 -1.99 6.34
CA GLU A 143 10.83 -1.73 7.78
C GLU A 143 11.54 -0.42 8.20
N ARG A 144 12.80 -0.23 7.78
CA ARG A 144 13.55 1.01 8.00
C ARG A 144 12.90 2.22 7.31
N CYS A 145 12.41 2.07 6.08
CA CYS A 145 11.69 3.13 5.37
C CYS A 145 10.47 3.60 6.17
N PHE A 146 9.64 2.67 6.66
CA PHE A 146 8.50 3.00 7.51
C PHE A 146 8.92 3.63 8.83
N ASN A 147 9.99 3.15 9.46
CA ASN A 147 10.49 3.72 10.71
C ASN A 147 10.96 5.17 10.54
N ARG A 148 11.58 5.50 9.39
CA ARG A 148 11.97 6.88 9.05
C ARG A 148 10.73 7.75 8.81
N LEU A 149 9.73 7.26 8.07
CA LEU A 149 8.46 7.97 7.90
C LEU A 149 7.76 8.25 9.23
N LYS A 150 7.80 7.28 10.16
CA LYS A 150 7.20 7.42 11.49
C LYS A 150 7.94 8.38 12.44
N GLN A 151 9.14 8.85 12.10
CA GLN A 151 9.78 9.94 12.86
C GLN A 151 8.97 11.24 12.76
N TRP A 152 8.22 11.42 11.68
CA TRP A 152 7.27 12.51 11.52
C TRP A 152 6.03 12.23 12.37
N ARG A 153 5.99 12.80 13.59
CA ARG A 153 4.92 12.53 14.57
C ARG A 153 3.51 12.76 14.01
N GLY A 154 3.33 13.81 13.20
CA GLY A 154 2.04 14.07 12.54
C GLY A 154 1.58 12.97 11.59
N LEU A 155 2.52 12.29 10.91
CA LEU A 155 2.24 11.13 10.08
C LEU A 155 1.92 9.88 10.90
N ALA A 156 2.71 9.64 11.94
CA ALA A 156 2.55 8.46 12.80
C ALA A 156 1.19 8.47 13.52
N THR A 157 0.74 9.65 13.96
CA THR A 157 -0.53 9.82 14.68
C THR A 157 -1.73 10.07 13.74
N ARG A 158 -1.51 10.39 12.45
CA ARG A 158 -2.57 10.79 11.49
C ARG A 158 -3.35 12.01 11.99
N TYR A 159 -2.69 13.17 12.15
CA TYR A 159 -3.36 14.41 12.57
C TYR A 159 -4.25 15.03 11.47
N ASP A 160 -3.87 14.84 10.22
CA ASP A 160 -4.66 15.29 9.06
C ASP A 160 -6.03 14.61 9.05
N LYS A 161 -7.10 15.39 8.81
CA LYS A 161 -8.47 14.86 8.75
C LYS A 161 -8.84 14.31 7.38
N THR A 162 -8.39 14.97 6.32
CA THR A 162 -8.70 14.61 4.93
C THR A 162 -7.66 13.64 4.37
N ARG A 163 -8.00 12.97 3.28
CA ARG A 163 -7.06 12.12 2.54
C ARG A 163 -5.95 12.95 1.90
N GLU A 164 -6.33 14.07 1.30
CA GLU A 164 -5.49 14.93 0.47
C GLU A 164 -4.37 15.54 1.31
N SER A 165 -4.70 16.10 2.48
CA SER A 165 -3.71 16.70 3.38
C SER A 165 -2.70 15.66 3.84
N TYR A 166 -3.13 14.46 4.20
CA TYR A 166 -2.20 13.40 4.61
C TYR A 166 -1.39 12.84 3.47
N GLN A 167 -1.99 12.70 2.29
CA GLN A 167 -1.25 12.34 1.10
C GLN A 167 -0.15 13.37 0.82
N ALA A 168 -0.43 14.67 0.97
CA ALA A 168 0.57 15.72 0.85
C ALA A 168 1.67 15.57 1.91
N THR A 169 1.32 15.37 3.18
CA THR A 169 2.29 15.15 4.27
C THR A 169 3.17 13.92 4.02
N VAL A 170 2.59 12.79 3.57
CA VAL A 170 3.34 11.56 3.24
C VAL A 170 4.25 11.81 2.04
N THR A 171 3.80 12.58 1.05
CA THR A 171 4.60 12.94 -0.13
C THR A 171 5.80 13.78 0.26
N ILE A 172 5.60 14.84 1.04
CA ILE A 172 6.67 15.72 1.53
C ILE A 172 7.68 14.91 2.34
N ALA A 173 7.21 14.12 3.31
CA ALA A 173 8.09 13.26 4.10
C ALA A 173 8.87 12.30 3.20
N SER A 174 8.24 11.70 2.19
CA SER A 174 8.89 10.78 1.26
C SER A 174 9.99 11.42 0.42
N ILE A 175 9.84 12.69 0.04
CA ILE A 175 10.85 13.45 -0.71
C ILE A 175 12.08 13.76 0.16
N LEU A 176 11.87 13.94 1.47
CA LEU A 176 12.92 14.28 2.44
C LEU A 176 13.69 13.05 2.97
N LEU A 177 13.39 11.84 2.49
CA LEU A 177 14.05 10.58 2.88
C LEU A 177 15.14 10.13 1.90
#